data_AF-A0A363NV93-F1
#
_entry.id   AF-A0A363NV93-F1
#
_cell.length_a   1.000
_cell.length_b   1.000
_cell.length_c   1.000
_cell.angle_alpha   90.00
_cell.angle_beta   90.00
_cell.angle_gamma   90.00
#
_symmetry.space_group_name_H-M   'P 1'
#
loop_
_entity.id
_entity.type
_entity.pdbx_description
1 polymer ?
#
loop_
_entity_poly.entity_id
_entity_poly.type
_entity_poly.pdbx_seq_one_letter_code
_entity_poly.pdbx_strand_id
1 'polypeptide(L)'
;MGKKSNLPIFLLFAVFVIATCGLIYELVAGALASYLLGDSVKQFSFIIGTYLFSMGVGSFLAKYITKNLFDRFIDIELLIGVIGGCSSVVLFLLFQQVEHFQFVLYFFVFLTGCLCGMEIPLLMNILKDRVQFRDLVSNVFAFDYIGALIASVLFPILLIPRLGVMGTSLFFGIINILVGVFLSFYLAKRLKNPNWIKAKSLVCLVLLSVVFFYSDDLLKYSESQLYGNNIVYKHSTPYQRIVLTESKGEYQLFLNNNLQFNTKDEYRYHEVLVHPAMSMAKDVSHVLVFGGGDGLAVREVLKYPGVKKVTLVDLDEGMTKLFQTNELLVSHNKGSLNDARVKVINQDAFIWAKSAKEKYDVMIIDFPDPSNYSLGKLYTTSFYQSLLPLMTPYTMVSVQTTSPYFAPKSYWCIHETITTVFPNTVAYHTYVPSFGEWGFCLFSADMTQQFKRVARRVDKLRYYNYHFGELTEFPADMRADHVEINRLDNQILVRYFDEEWSKI
;
A
#
# COMPACT_ATOMS: atom_id res chain seq x y z
N MET A 1 17.23 -22.10 52.69
CA MET A 1 17.08 -20.95 51.76
C MET A 1 16.54 -21.46 50.43
N GLY A 2 15.22 -21.45 50.24
CA GLY A 2 14.57 -21.98 49.04
C GLY A 2 14.84 -21.07 47.83
N LYS A 3 15.22 -21.66 46.69
CA LYS A 3 15.40 -20.97 45.41
C LYS A 3 14.20 -20.05 45.15
N LYS A 4 14.40 -18.73 45.16
CA LYS A 4 13.42 -17.77 44.62
C LYS A 4 13.07 -18.24 43.21
N SER A 5 11.82 -18.66 43.03
CA SER A 5 11.35 -19.18 41.76
C SER A 5 11.21 -18.01 40.80
N ASN A 6 12.09 -17.89 39.81
CA ASN A 6 12.04 -16.88 38.73
C ASN A 6 10.81 -17.04 37.80
N LEU A 7 9.87 -17.93 38.13
CA LEU A 7 8.65 -18.21 37.38
C LEU A 7 7.83 -16.97 37.02
N PRO A 8 7.55 -15.99 37.92
CA PRO A 8 6.79 -14.80 37.56
C PRO A 8 7.50 -13.98 36.48
N ILE A 9 8.82 -13.85 36.55
CA ILE A 9 9.62 -13.09 35.58
C ILE A 9 9.56 -13.76 34.21
N PHE A 10 9.71 -15.09 34.15
CA PHE A 10 9.64 -15.82 32.87
C PHE A 10 8.24 -15.79 32.26
N LEU A 11 7.19 -15.86 33.07
CA LEU A 11 5.82 -15.75 32.57
C LEU A 11 5.49 -14.33 32.11
N LEU A 12 5.96 -13.29 32.80
CA LEU A 12 5.84 -11.90 32.34
C LEU A 12 6.64 -11.65 31.05
N PHE A 13 7.80 -12.30 30.89
CA PHE A 13 8.53 -12.27 29.63
C PHE A 13 7.77 -12.99 28.50
N ALA A 14 7.06 -14.09 28.81
CA ALA A 14 6.19 -14.73 27.83
C ALA A 14 5.07 -13.77 27.38
N VAL A 15 4.41 -13.07 28.31
CA VAL A 15 3.41 -12.02 27.98
C VAL A 15 3.98 -10.98 27.04
N PHE A 16 5.17 -10.46 27.35
CA PHE A 16 5.83 -9.47 26.52
C PHE A 16 6.00 -9.97 25.07
N VAL A 17 6.46 -11.21 24.91
CA VAL A 17 6.63 -11.81 23.58
C VAL A 17 5.29 -12.00 22.88
N ILE A 18 4.27 -12.52 23.58
CA ILE A 18 2.95 -12.77 22.99
C ILE A 18 2.26 -11.46 22.61
N ALA A 19 2.30 -10.45 23.45
CA ALA A 19 1.77 -9.12 23.16
C ALA A 19 2.41 -8.53 21.89
N THR A 20 3.72 -8.68 21.78
CA THR A 20 4.46 -8.31 20.57
C THR A 20 3.96 -9.12 19.37
N CYS A 21 3.83 -10.44 19.47
CA CYS A 21 3.36 -11.30 18.39
C CYS A 21 1.91 -11.00 17.97
N GLY A 22 1.01 -10.80 18.94
CA GLY A 22 -0.40 -10.50 18.73
C GLY A 22 -0.58 -9.23 17.92
N LEU A 23 0.09 -8.15 18.32
CA LEU A 23 0.06 -6.90 17.54
C LEU A 23 0.71 -7.08 16.17
N ILE A 24 1.80 -7.84 16.06
CA ILE A 24 2.41 -8.13 14.75
C ILE A 24 1.42 -8.86 13.83
N TYR A 25 0.68 -9.86 14.31
CA TYR A 25 -0.30 -10.56 13.46
C TYR A 25 -1.44 -9.65 13.02
N GLU A 26 -1.91 -8.76 13.91
CA GLU A 26 -2.89 -7.74 13.58
C GLU A 26 -2.36 -6.78 12.48
N LEU A 27 -1.14 -6.29 12.64
CA LEU A 27 -0.49 -5.39 11.68
C LEU A 27 -0.19 -6.07 10.34
N VAL A 28 0.23 -7.34 10.36
CA VAL A 28 0.42 -8.18 9.16
C VAL A 28 -0.91 -8.33 8.43
N ALA A 29 -2.00 -8.68 9.14
CA ALA A 29 -3.32 -8.80 8.54
C ALA A 29 -3.77 -7.47 7.91
N GLY A 30 -3.52 -6.35 8.60
CA GLY A 30 -3.80 -4.99 8.10
C GLY A 30 -3.03 -4.64 6.83
N ALA A 31 -1.72 -4.88 6.84
CA ALA A 31 -0.86 -4.66 5.68
C ALA A 31 -1.25 -5.56 4.49
N LEU A 32 -1.54 -6.83 4.75
CA LEU A 32 -1.95 -7.80 3.74
C LEU A 32 -3.30 -7.41 3.14
N ALA A 33 -4.28 -7.06 3.97
CA ALA A 33 -5.58 -6.60 3.51
C ALA A 33 -5.45 -5.31 2.69
N SER A 34 -4.64 -4.35 3.13
CA SER A 34 -4.38 -3.13 2.37
C SER A 34 -3.68 -3.42 1.03
N TYR A 35 -2.81 -4.42 0.98
CA TYR A 35 -2.09 -4.81 -0.23
C TYR A 35 -3.00 -5.54 -1.24
N LEU A 36 -3.87 -6.43 -0.76
CA LEU A 36 -4.72 -7.29 -1.61
C LEU A 36 -6.08 -6.67 -1.94
N LEU A 37 -6.68 -5.93 -1.00
CA LEU A 37 -8.03 -5.37 -1.12
C LEU A 37 -8.04 -3.85 -1.32
N GLY A 38 -6.89 -3.18 -1.24
CA GLY A 38 -6.83 -1.72 -1.27
C GLY A 38 -7.36 -1.06 0.02
N ASP A 39 -7.69 0.23 -0.06
CA ASP A 39 -8.21 1.10 1.03
C ASP A 39 -7.65 0.79 2.43
N SER A 40 -6.42 1.24 2.69
CA SER A 40 -5.73 0.98 3.96
C SER A 40 -6.54 1.38 5.20
N VAL A 41 -7.21 2.53 5.18
CA VAL A 41 -7.93 3.05 6.37
C VAL A 41 -9.09 2.12 6.74
N LYS A 42 -9.89 1.70 5.76
CA LYS A 42 -10.98 0.76 5.98
C LYS A 42 -10.45 -0.58 6.51
N GLN A 43 -9.42 -1.14 5.86
CA GLN A 43 -8.90 -2.44 6.24
C GLN A 43 -8.35 -2.46 7.67
N PHE A 44 -7.50 -1.49 8.02
CA PHE A 44 -6.98 -1.39 9.39
C PHE A 44 -8.12 -1.16 10.40
N SER A 45 -9.11 -0.33 10.09
CA SER A 45 -10.25 -0.07 11.01
C SER A 45 -11.06 -1.33 11.31
N PHE A 46 -11.43 -2.11 10.28
CA PHE A 46 -12.17 -3.36 10.47
C PHE A 46 -11.34 -4.44 11.17
N ILE A 47 -10.05 -4.51 10.89
CA ILE A 47 -9.16 -5.48 11.53
C ILE A 47 -8.98 -5.15 13.01
N ILE A 48 -8.69 -3.89 13.36
CA ILE A 48 -8.60 -3.44 14.76
C ILE A 48 -9.92 -3.72 15.48
N GLY A 49 -11.05 -3.32 14.90
CA GLY A 49 -12.37 -3.53 15.49
C GLY A 49 -12.68 -5.01 15.75
N THR A 50 -12.41 -5.87 14.76
CA THR A 50 -12.60 -7.32 14.87
C THR A 50 -11.65 -7.91 15.90
N TYR A 51 -10.39 -7.52 15.89
CA TYR A 51 -9.37 -8.02 16.80
C TYR A 51 -9.68 -7.68 18.26
N LEU A 52 -10.03 -6.41 18.54
CA LEU A 52 -10.44 -5.96 19.88
C LEU A 52 -11.69 -6.71 20.39
N PHE A 53 -12.71 -6.87 19.54
CA PHE A 53 -13.90 -7.65 19.89
C PHE A 53 -13.55 -9.11 20.22
N SER A 54 -12.69 -9.70 19.39
CA SER A 54 -12.24 -11.08 19.52
C SER A 54 -11.42 -11.30 20.78
N MET A 55 -10.57 -10.35 21.16
CA MET A 55 -9.88 -10.38 22.45
C MET A 55 -10.86 -10.40 23.63
N GLY A 56 -11.96 -9.63 23.55
CA GLY A 56 -13.03 -9.67 24.54
C GLY A 56 -13.69 -11.05 24.64
N VAL A 57 -14.00 -11.67 23.50
CA VAL A 57 -14.55 -13.04 23.44
C VAL A 57 -13.56 -14.05 24.02
N GLY A 58 -12.28 -13.95 23.66
CA GLY A 58 -11.21 -14.78 24.20
C GLY A 58 -11.11 -14.68 25.72
N SER A 59 -11.07 -13.46 26.24
CA SER A 59 -11.03 -13.19 27.68
C SER A 59 -12.23 -13.80 28.42
N PHE A 60 -13.42 -13.74 27.82
CA PHE A 60 -14.61 -14.41 28.34
C PHE A 60 -14.48 -15.94 28.32
N LEU A 61 -13.99 -16.52 27.23
CA LEU A 61 -13.79 -17.98 27.09
C LEU A 61 -12.77 -18.52 28.08
N ALA A 62 -11.75 -17.73 28.44
CA ALA A 62 -10.74 -18.12 29.42
C ALA A 62 -11.33 -18.45 30.80
N LYS A 63 -12.49 -17.87 31.16
CA LYS A 63 -13.19 -18.17 32.43
C LYS A 63 -13.56 -19.66 32.57
N TYR A 64 -13.81 -20.35 31.47
CA TYR A 64 -14.18 -21.78 31.50
C TYR A 64 -12.96 -22.70 31.68
N ILE A 65 -11.74 -22.18 31.55
CA ILE A 65 -10.51 -22.95 31.71
C ILE A 65 -10.07 -22.90 33.17
N THR A 66 -10.41 -23.95 33.92
CA THR A 66 -10.14 -24.03 35.36
C THR A 66 -9.13 -25.12 35.74
N LYS A 67 -8.78 -26.03 34.81
CA LYS A 67 -7.91 -27.19 35.06
C LYS A 67 -6.70 -27.19 34.13
N ASN A 68 -5.57 -27.69 34.64
CA ASN A 68 -4.29 -27.80 33.93
C ASN A 68 -3.85 -26.47 33.30
N LEU A 69 -3.85 -25.40 34.10
CA LEU A 69 -3.62 -24.04 33.61
C LEU A 69 -2.27 -23.88 32.88
N PHE A 70 -1.20 -24.52 33.37
CA PHE A 70 0.10 -24.49 32.70
C PHE A 70 0.07 -25.21 31.34
N ASP A 71 -0.54 -26.39 31.26
CA ASP A 71 -0.71 -27.12 29.99
C ASP A 71 -1.50 -26.27 28.98
N ARG A 72 -2.62 -25.67 29.42
CA ARG A 72 -3.48 -24.84 28.57
C ARG A 72 -2.82 -23.55 28.12
N PHE A 73 -2.01 -22.93 28.99
CA PHE A 73 -1.24 -21.75 28.63
C PHE A 73 -0.24 -22.07 27.51
N ILE A 74 0.51 -23.18 27.62
CA ILE A 74 1.41 -23.62 26.55
C ILE A 74 0.64 -24.02 25.28
N ASP A 75 -0.53 -24.64 25.40
CA ASP A 75 -1.36 -24.97 24.24
C ASP A 75 -1.76 -23.72 23.45
N ILE A 76 -2.19 -22.67 24.15
CA ILE A 76 -2.60 -21.40 23.54
C ILE A 76 -1.41 -20.71 22.89
N GLU A 77 -0.26 -20.70 23.55
CA GLU A 77 1.00 -20.18 23.00
C GLU A 77 1.39 -20.82 21.66
N LEU A 78 1.32 -22.14 21.59
CA LEU A 78 1.61 -22.87 20.36
C LEU A 78 0.54 -22.59 19.28
N LEU A 79 -0.74 -22.47 19.67
CA LEU A 79 -1.82 -22.15 18.75
C LEU A 79 -1.67 -20.73 18.17
N ILE A 80 -1.35 -19.74 18.99
CA ILE A 80 -1.06 -18.36 18.55
C ILE A 80 0.10 -18.37 17.56
N GLY A 81 1.18 -19.09 17.88
CA GLY A 81 2.36 -19.16 17.01
C GLY A 81 2.07 -19.83 15.67
N VAL A 82 1.32 -20.94 15.65
CA VAL A 82 0.98 -21.66 14.41
C VAL A 82 -0.08 -20.94 13.59
N ILE A 83 -1.19 -20.53 14.20
CA ILE A 83 -2.29 -19.87 13.50
C ILE A 83 -1.86 -18.48 13.05
N GLY A 84 -1.27 -17.69 13.95
CA GLY A 84 -0.76 -16.36 13.63
C GLY A 84 0.38 -16.41 12.62
N GLY A 85 1.32 -17.34 12.78
CA GLY A 85 2.45 -17.50 11.86
C GLY A 85 2.07 -17.99 10.46
N CYS A 86 1.12 -18.92 10.36
CA CYS A 86 0.65 -19.43 9.06
C CYS A 86 -0.44 -18.57 8.42
N SER A 87 -1.05 -17.63 9.16
CA SER A 87 -2.19 -16.84 8.67
C SER A 87 -1.87 -16.12 7.35
N SER A 88 -0.75 -15.39 7.30
CA SER A 88 -0.31 -14.66 6.11
C SER A 88 -0.13 -15.58 4.90
N VAL A 89 0.47 -16.76 5.10
CA VAL A 89 0.69 -17.77 4.05
C VAL A 89 -0.64 -18.23 3.46
N VAL A 90 -1.57 -18.61 4.33
CA VAL A 90 -2.87 -19.12 3.91
C VAL A 90 -3.67 -18.02 3.21
N LEU A 91 -3.64 -16.80 3.73
CA LEU A 91 -4.36 -15.66 3.14
C LEU A 91 -3.82 -15.32 1.75
N PHE A 92 -2.50 -15.28 1.55
CA PHE A 92 -1.93 -15.06 0.23
C PHE A 92 -2.34 -16.13 -0.78
N LEU A 93 -2.22 -17.42 -0.41
CA LEU A 93 -2.56 -18.54 -1.30
C LEU A 93 -4.06 -18.59 -1.65
N LEU A 94 -4.93 -18.22 -0.72
CA LEU A 94 -6.38 -18.28 -0.92
C LEU A 94 -6.96 -17.07 -1.63
N PHE A 95 -6.23 -15.95 -1.72
CA PHE A 95 -6.77 -14.69 -2.24
C PHE A 95 -7.40 -14.81 -3.63
N GLN A 96 -6.77 -15.54 -4.54
CA GLN A 96 -7.32 -15.75 -5.88
C GLN A 96 -8.27 -16.94 -6.00
N GLN A 97 -8.29 -17.82 -5.00
CA GLN A 97 -9.09 -19.05 -5.05
C GLN A 97 -10.48 -18.86 -4.43
N VAL A 98 -10.65 -17.80 -3.63
CA VAL A 98 -11.84 -17.60 -2.80
C VAL A 98 -12.53 -16.28 -3.15
N GLU A 99 -13.75 -16.36 -3.69
CA GLU A 99 -14.59 -15.18 -4.01
C GLU A 99 -14.85 -14.28 -2.79
N HIS A 100 -14.85 -14.86 -1.59
CA HIS A 100 -15.18 -14.21 -0.32
C HIS A 100 -13.98 -14.11 0.63
N PHE A 101 -12.83 -13.65 0.10
CA PHE A 101 -11.57 -13.53 0.84
C PHE A 101 -11.67 -12.81 2.20
N GLN A 102 -12.49 -11.75 2.30
CA GLN A 102 -12.68 -10.98 3.53
C GLN A 102 -13.15 -11.84 4.71
N PHE A 103 -14.01 -12.83 4.47
CA PHE A 103 -14.47 -13.73 5.53
C PHE A 103 -13.34 -14.59 6.08
N VAL A 104 -12.45 -15.07 5.22
CA VAL A 104 -11.28 -15.85 5.62
C VAL A 104 -10.31 -14.97 6.42
N LEU A 105 -10.04 -13.76 5.95
CA LEU A 105 -9.24 -12.76 6.65
C LEU A 105 -9.77 -12.49 8.06
N TYR A 106 -11.05 -12.11 8.18
CA TYR A 106 -11.65 -11.79 9.48
C TYR A 106 -11.77 -13.03 10.38
N PHE A 107 -11.91 -14.23 9.82
CA PHE A 107 -11.84 -15.46 10.59
C PHE A 107 -10.47 -15.66 11.24
N PHE A 108 -9.37 -15.46 10.50
CA PHE A 108 -8.02 -15.55 11.08
C PHE A 108 -7.78 -14.47 12.14
N VAL A 109 -8.17 -13.23 11.86
CA VAL A 109 -8.08 -12.12 12.83
C VAL A 109 -8.90 -12.42 14.09
N PHE A 110 -10.10 -12.98 13.92
CA PHE A 110 -10.94 -13.38 15.03
C PHE A 110 -10.30 -14.48 15.87
N LEU A 111 -9.74 -15.50 15.21
CA LEU A 111 -9.11 -16.64 15.87
C LEU A 111 -7.85 -16.23 16.65
N THR A 112 -6.97 -15.44 16.04
CA THR A 112 -5.77 -14.93 16.72
C THR A 112 -6.13 -13.98 17.85
N GLY A 113 -7.09 -13.07 17.64
CA GLY A 113 -7.57 -12.16 18.67
C GLY A 113 -8.20 -12.89 19.87
N CYS A 114 -9.01 -13.92 19.63
CA CYS A 114 -9.54 -14.78 20.69
C CYS A 114 -8.42 -15.46 21.50
N LEU A 115 -7.42 -16.03 20.84
CA LEU A 115 -6.32 -16.71 21.52
C LEU A 115 -5.47 -15.74 22.36
N CYS A 116 -5.13 -14.57 21.82
CA CYS A 116 -4.44 -13.51 22.56
C CYS A 116 -5.28 -13.01 23.74
N GLY A 117 -6.59 -12.81 23.55
CA GLY A 117 -7.50 -12.38 24.61
C GLY A 117 -7.62 -13.36 25.79
N MET A 118 -7.40 -14.66 25.56
CA MET A 118 -7.43 -15.69 26.61
C MET A 118 -6.22 -15.63 27.55
N GLU A 119 -5.13 -15.00 27.12
CA GLU A 119 -3.82 -15.10 27.76
C GLU A 119 -3.78 -14.41 29.12
N ILE A 120 -4.15 -13.12 29.18
CA ILE A 120 -4.09 -12.31 30.39
C ILE A 120 -4.92 -12.95 31.52
N PRO A 121 -6.19 -13.37 31.32
CA PRO A 121 -6.95 -14.08 32.37
C PRO A 121 -6.33 -15.39 32.82
N LEU A 122 -5.77 -16.19 31.90
CA LEU A 122 -5.12 -17.45 32.25
C LEU A 122 -3.87 -17.23 33.09
N LEU A 123 -3.05 -16.27 32.70
CA LEU A 123 -1.88 -15.88 33.47
C LEU A 123 -2.24 -15.36 34.86
N MET A 124 -3.26 -14.50 34.94
CA MET A 124 -3.77 -14.00 36.21
C MET A 124 -4.17 -15.17 37.11
N ASN A 125 -4.87 -16.17 36.57
CA ASN A 125 -5.23 -17.38 37.32
C ASN A 125 -4.03 -18.24 37.74
N ILE A 126 -2.95 -18.28 36.96
CA ILE A 126 -1.71 -19.00 37.28
C ILE A 126 -0.93 -18.30 38.40
N LEU A 127 -0.95 -16.97 38.45
CA LEU A 127 -0.13 -16.14 39.34
C LEU A 127 -0.88 -15.56 40.55
N LYS A 128 -2.22 -15.67 40.62
CA LYS A 128 -3.06 -15.08 41.69
C LYS A 128 -2.60 -15.39 43.11
N ASP A 129 -2.05 -16.58 43.35
CA ASP A 129 -1.63 -17.03 44.69
C ASP A 129 -0.12 -16.80 44.94
N ARG A 130 0.58 -16.14 44.01
CA ARG A 130 2.06 -16.00 44.02
C ARG A 130 2.54 -14.55 44.05
N VAL A 131 1.72 -13.61 43.58
CA VAL A 131 2.03 -12.18 43.48
C VAL A 131 0.81 -11.41 44.00
N GLN A 132 1.03 -10.25 44.61
CA GLN A 132 -0.09 -9.37 44.98
C GLN A 132 -0.88 -9.00 43.73
N PHE A 133 -2.21 -9.10 43.81
CA PHE A 133 -3.10 -8.88 42.67
C PHE A 133 -2.84 -7.53 41.96
N ARG A 134 -2.67 -6.45 42.73
CA ARG A 134 -2.37 -5.12 42.18
C ARG A 134 -1.10 -5.09 41.33
N ASP A 135 -0.02 -5.67 41.87
CA ASP A 135 1.28 -5.66 41.21
C ASP A 135 1.28 -6.61 40.00
N LEU A 136 0.53 -7.71 40.06
CA LEU A 136 0.35 -8.62 38.94
C LEU A 136 -0.37 -7.93 37.78
N VAL A 137 -1.51 -7.29 38.05
CA VAL A 137 -2.28 -6.54 37.04
C VAL A 137 -1.40 -5.45 36.42
N SER A 138 -0.73 -4.64 37.24
CA SER A 138 0.12 -3.56 36.74
C SER A 138 1.28 -4.06 35.87
N ASN A 139 1.96 -5.14 36.29
CA ASN A 139 3.09 -5.66 35.54
C ASN A 139 2.66 -6.28 34.20
N VAL A 140 1.57 -7.07 34.20
CA VAL A 140 1.09 -7.72 32.97
C VAL A 140 0.72 -6.68 31.92
N PHE A 141 -0.07 -5.66 32.27
CA PHE A 141 -0.41 -4.59 31.35
C PHE A 141 0.82 -3.77 30.91
N ALA A 142 1.78 -3.53 31.80
CA ALA A 142 3.00 -2.81 31.43
C ALA A 142 3.82 -3.57 30.37
N PHE A 143 4.02 -4.88 30.54
CA PHE A 143 4.74 -5.70 29.56
C PHE A 143 3.97 -5.82 28.24
N ASP A 144 2.64 -5.91 28.30
CA ASP A 144 1.77 -5.91 27.11
C ASP A 144 1.94 -4.63 26.28
N TYR A 145 1.84 -3.45 26.93
CA TYR A 145 2.02 -2.17 26.24
C TYR A 145 3.44 -1.93 25.72
N ILE A 146 4.47 -2.40 26.44
CA ILE A 146 5.86 -2.30 25.95
C ILE A 146 6.04 -3.19 24.71
N GLY A 147 5.50 -4.41 24.73
CA GLY A 147 5.52 -5.32 23.58
C GLY A 147 4.81 -4.73 22.36
N ALA A 148 3.62 -4.16 22.58
CA ALA A 148 2.85 -3.49 21.53
C ALA A 148 3.60 -2.27 20.93
N LEU A 149 4.23 -1.44 21.76
CA LEU A 149 5.04 -0.31 21.26
C LEU A 149 6.21 -0.80 20.40
N ILE A 150 6.93 -1.83 20.85
CA ILE A 150 8.06 -2.39 20.10
C ILE A 150 7.58 -2.96 18.76
N ALA A 151 6.48 -3.72 18.77
CA ALA A 151 5.88 -4.26 17.55
C ALA A 151 5.49 -3.14 16.56
N SER A 152 4.72 -2.14 17.00
CA SER A 152 4.24 -1.04 16.14
C SER A 152 5.36 -0.21 15.52
N VAL A 153 6.51 -0.04 16.20
CA VAL A 153 7.66 0.70 15.67
C VAL A 153 8.53 -0.17 14.77
N LEU A 154 8.84 -1.41 15.18
CA LEU A 154 9.68 -2.31 14.40
C LEU A 154 9.01 -2.77 13.11
N PHE A 155 7.68 -2.89 13.10
CA PHE A 155 6.93 -3.40 11.97
C PHE A 155 7.18 -2.63 10.66
N PRO A 156 6.90 -1.31 10.56
CA PRO A 156 7.13 -0.57 9.33
C PRO A 156 8.61 -0.28 9.04
N ILE A 157 9.46 -0.14 10.06
CA ILE A 157 10.85 0.31 9.89
C ILE A 157 11.81 -0.84 9.55
N LEU A 158 11.61 -2.01 10.17
CA LEU A 158 12.57 -3.11 10.10
C LEU A 158 11.98 -4.40 9.54
N LEU A 159 10.80 -4.79 10.01
CA LEU A 159 10.25 -6.12 9.73
C LEU A 159 9.74 -6.22 8.29
N ILE A 160 8.87 -5.30 7.86
CA ILE A 160 8.35 -5.30 6.48
C ILE A 160 9.47 -5.12 5.44
N PRO A 161 10.42 -4.17 5.58
CA PRO A 161 11.47 -4.01 4.56
C PRO A 161 12.42 -5.20 4.44
N ARG A 162 12.67 -5.96 5.52
CA ARG A 162 13.65 -7.07 5.50
C ARG A 162 13.04 -8.45 5.32
N LEU A 163 11.89 -8.71 5.93
CA LEU A 163 11.24 -10.03 5.95
C LEU A 163 9.96 -10.06 5.10
N GLY A 164 9.44 -8.90 4.68
CA GLY A 164 8.14 -8.81 4.04
C GLY A 164 6.98 -9.17 4.99
N VAL A 165 5.76 -9.14 4.47
CA VAL A 165 4.54 -9.42 5.25
C VAL A 165 4.50 -10.88 5.72
N MET A 166 4.77 -11.82 4.81
CA MET A 166 4.71 -13.26 5.07
C MET A 166 5.85 -13.74 5.98
N GLY A 167 7.09 -13.31 5.70
CA GLY A 167 8.24 -13.67 6.52
C GLY A 167 8.15 -13.10 7.95
N THR A 168 7.61 -11.89 8.11
CA THR A 168 7.37 -11.29 9.44
C THR A 168 6.43 -12.14 10.29
N SER A 169 5.29 -12.55 9.73
CA SER A 169 4.30 -13.39 10.42
C SER A 169 4.89 -14.74 10.84
N LEU A 170 5.57 -15.44 9.93
CA LEU A 170 6.21 -16.73 10.23
C LEU A 170 7.35 -16.60 11.26
N PHE A 171 8.17 -15.55 11.16
CA PHE A 171 9.26 -15.29 12.11
C PHE A 171 8.76 -15.10 13.54
N PHE A 172 7.70 -14.28 13.73
CA PHE A 172 7.09 -14.10 15.05
C PHE A 172 6.35 -15.36 15.53
N GLY A 173 5.79 -16.14 14.61
CA GLY A 173 5.27 -17.48 14.93
C GLY A 173 6.34 -18.40 15.50
N ILE A 174 7.56 -18.39 14.93
CA ILE A 174 8.69 -19.17 15.44
C ILE A 174 9.10 -18.67 16.83
N ILE A 175 9.20 -17.36 17.04
CA ILE A 175 9.50 -16.79 18.36
C ILE A 175 8.47 -17.24 19.40
N ASN A 176 7.18 -17.18 19.07
CA ASN A 176 6.12 -17.58 19.99
C ASN A 176 6.19 -19.08 20.33
N ILE A 177 6.44 -19.93 19.32
CA ILE A 177 6.64 -21.37 19.55
C ILE A 177 7.90 -21.63 20.38
N LEU A 178 8.98 -20.88 20.19
CA LEU A 178 10.20 -21.02 21.00
C LEU A 178 9.94 -20.72 22.48
N VAL A 179 9.09 -19.74 22.79
CA VAL A 179 8.62 -19.50 24.17
C VAL A 179 7.82 -20.71 24.68
N GLY A 180 6.88 -21.23 23.90
CA GLY A 180 6.13 -22.44 24.25
C GLY A 180 7.02 -23.69 24.45
N VAL A 181 8.06 -23.86 23.63
CA VAL A 181 9.09 -24.90 23.78
C VAL A 181 9.82 -24.69 25.11
N PHE A 182 10.37 -23.50 25.36
CA PHE A 182 11.07 -23.17 26.61
C PHE A 182 10.20 -23.46 27.84
N LEU A 183 8.94 -23.00 27.85
CA LEU A 183 8.00 -23.23 28.93
C LEU A 183 7.69 -24.73 29.12
N SER A 184 7.60 -25.52 28.03
CA SER A 184 7.38 -26.97 28.13
C SER A 184 8.51 -27.72 28.85
N PHE A 185 9.76 -27.26 28.69
CA PHE A 185 10.91 -27.81 29.40
C PHE A 185 11.01 -27.27 30.82
N TYR A 186 10.84 -25.96 31.01
CA TYR A 186 10.96 -25.30 32.31
C TYR A 186 9.87 -25.75 33.29
N LEU A 187 8.64 -25.91 32.80
CA LEU A 187 7.48 -26.28 33.61
C LEU A 187 7.24 -27.79 33.65
N ALA A 188 8.13 -28.63 33.13
CA ALA A 188 7.91 -30.07 32.98
C ALA A 188 7.39 -30.80 34.24
N LYS A 189 7.78 -30.34 35.44
CA LYS A 189 7.31 -30.90 36.73
C LYS A 189 5.89 -30.47 37.14
N ARG A 190 5.34 -29.45 36.50
CA ARG A 190 4.01 -28.86 36.75
C ARG A 190 2.98 -29.23 35.68
N LEU A 191 3.42 -29.88 34.60
CA LEU A 191 2.55 -30.30 33.49
C LEU A 191 1.94 -31.66 33.78
N LYS A 192 0.72 -31.89 33.30
CA LYS A 192 0.07 -33.19 33.41
C LYS A 192 0.78 -34.25 32.57
N ASN A 193 1.10 -33.91 31.31
CA ASN A 193 1.78 -34.79 30.35
C ASN A 193 2.99 -34.09 29.69
N PRO A 194 4.13 -33.97 30.39
CA PRO A 194 5.26 -33.16 29.93
C PRO A 194 5.89 -33.66 28.62
N ASN A 195 5.97 -34.98 28.41
CA ASN A 195 6.57 -35.53 27.19
C ASN A 195 5.71 -35.24 25.95
N TRP A 196 4.38 -35.30 26.10
CA TRP A 196 3.44 -34.96 25.03
C TRP A 196 3.53 -33.48 24.66
N ILE A 197 3.54 -32.59 25.65
CA ILE A 197 3.64 -31.15 25.40
C ILE A 197 4.97 -30.81 24.73
N LYS A 198 6.09 -31.36 25.20
CA LYS A 198 7.41 -31.16 24.55
C LYS A 198 7.43 -31.65 23.11
N ALA A 199 6.93 -32.86 22.85
CA ALA A 199 6.86 -33.42 21.50
C ALA A 199 6.03 -32.52 20.59
N LYS A 200 4.85 -32.08 21.06
CA LYS A 200 3.98 -31.17 20.33
C LYS A 200 4.66 -29.82 20.04
N SER A 201 5.30 -29.20 21.03
CA SER A 201 6.02 -27.92 20.85
C SER A 201 7.14 -28.05 19.81
N LEU A 202 7.90 -29.14 19.84
CA LEU A 202 8.97 -29.41 18.86
C LEU A 202 8.42 -29.66 17.46
N VAL A 203 7.32 -30.40 17.32
CA VAL A 203 6.65 -30.61 16.03
C VAL A 203 6.16 -29.28 15.45
N CYS A 204 5.51 -28.44 16.26
CA CYS A 204 5.10 -27.09 15.83
C CYS A 204 6.30 -26.26 15.35
N LEU A 205 7.43 -26.31 16.07
CA LEU A 205 8.65 -25.58 15.71
C LEU A 205 9.22 -26.04 14.36
N VAL A 206 9.33 -27.36 14.17
CA VAL A 206 9.84 -27.95 12.93
C VAL A 206 8.93 -27.60 11.76
N LEU A 207 7.61 -27.78 11.91
CA LEU A 207 6.63 -27.46 10.87
C LEU A 207 6.73 -25.99 10.44
N LEU A 208 6.71 -25.06 11.41
CA LEU A 208 6.74 -23.64 11.09
C LEU A 208 8.10 -23.22 10.51
N SER A 209 9.19 -23.83 10.96
CA SER A 209 10.54 -23.59 10.41
C SER A 209 10.68 -24.08 8.96
N VAL A 210 10.04 -25.21 8.62
CA VAL A 210 9.97 -25.70 7.24
C VAL A 210 9.16 -24.72 6.37
N VAL A 211 8.00 -24.26 6.84
CA VAL A 211 7.19 -23.27 6.11
C VAL A 211 7.95 -21.95 5.95
N PHE A 212 8.68 -21.50 6.96
CA PHE A 212 9.53 -20.30 6.89
C PHE A 212 10.63 -20.45 5.84
N PHE A 213 11.30 -21.61 5.80
CA PHE A 213 12.36 -21.88 4.82
C PHE A 213 11.83 -21.84 3.37
N TYR A 214 10.61 -22.33 3.12
CA TYR A 214 9.97 -22.30 1.81
C TYR A 214 9.07 -21.07 1.58
N SER A 215 9.08 -20.08 2.48
CA SER A 215 8.13 -18.96 2.42
C SER A 215 8.31 -18.10 1.16
N ASP A 216 9.56 -17.88 0.73
CA ASP A 216 9.86 -17.16 -0.52
C ASP A 216 9.33 -17.88 -1.75
N ASP A 217 9.40 -19.22 -1.78
CA ASP A 217 8.91 -20.02 -2.90
C ASP A 217 7.38 -20.12 -2.91
N LEU A 218 6.75 -20.21 -1.74
CA LEU A 218 5.30 -20.11 -1.60
C LEU A 218 4.77 -18.74 -2.04
N LEU A 219 5.48 -17.65 -1.69
CA LEU A 219 5.15 -16.31 -2.13
C LEU A 219 5.29 -16.19 -3.66
N LYS A 220 6.39 -16.70 -4.25
CA LYS A 220 6.56 -16.74 -5.70
C LYS A 220 5.42 -17.50 -6.39
N TYR A 221 5.01 -18.64 -5.84
CA TYR A 221 3.89 -19.40 -6.37
C TYR A 221 2.59 -18.59 -6.34
N SER A 222 2.27 -17.94 -5.22
CA SER A 222 1.10 -17.07 -5.10
C SER A 222 1.16 -15.88 -6.06
N GLU A 223 2.32 -15.21 -6.16
CA GLU A 223 2.53 -14.09 -7.08
C GLU A 223 2.43 -14.51 -8.56
N SER A 224 2.89 -15.73 -8.90
CA SER A 224 2.79 -16.24 -10.28
C SER A 224 1.35 -16.50 -10.73
N GLN A 225 0.44 -16.77 -9.79
CA GLN A 225 -0.98 -16.88 -10.09
C GLN A 225 -1.62 -15.48 -10.25
N LEU A 226 -1.11 -14.47 -9.54
CA LEU A 226 -1.55 -13.07 -9.64
C LEU A 226 -1.09 -12.37 -10.93
N TYR A 227 0.18 -12.53 -11.27
CA TYR A 227 0.82 -11.78 -12.35
C TYR A 227 1.18 -12.65 -13.57
N GLY A 228 0.92 -13.96 -13.51
CA GLY A 228 1.39 -14.95 -14.48
C GLY A 228 2.84 -15.40 -14.24
N ASN A 229 3.32 -16.38 -15.01
CA ASN A 229 4.65 -17.00 -14.87
C ASN A 229 5.84 -16.14 -15.36
N ASN A 230 5.68 -14.82 -15.38
CA ASN A 230 6.50 -13.91 -16.17
C ASN A 230 7.10 -12.75 -15.36
N ILE A 231 7.20 -12.87 -14.04
CA ILE A 231 7.75 -11.84 -13.17
C ILE A 231 9.28 -11.78 -13.33
N VAL A 232 9.80 -10.65 -13.82
CA VAL A 232 11.23 -10.41 -14.04
C VAL A 232 11.87 -9.53 -12.97
N TYR A 233 11.06 -8.73 -12.24
CA TYR A 233 11.54 -7.93 -11.13
C TYR A 233 10.46 -7.78 -10.06
N LYS A 234 10.86 -7.77 -8.79
CA LYS A 234 9.98 -7.50 -7.66
C LYS A 234 10.71 -6.80 -6.54
N HIS A 235 10.09 -5.77 -5.97
CA HIS A 235 10.68 -5.00 -4.89
C HIS A 235 9.57 -4.35 -4.05
N SER A 236 9.71 -4.36 -2.73
CA SER A 236 8.79 -3.62 -1.84
C SER A 236 9.50 -2.38 -1.33
N THR A 237 8.88 -1.23 -1.48
CA THR A 237 9.26 0.02 -0.82
C THR A 237 8.35 0.24 0.39
N PRO A 238 8.64 1.20 1.28
CA PRO A 238 7.73 1.59 2.34
C PRO A 238 6.36 2.07 1.85
N TYR A 239 6.23 2.42 0.56
CA TYR A 239 5.03 2.97 -0.04
C TYR A 239 4.22 1.93 -0.82
N GLN A 240 4.90 1.01 -1.50
CA GLN A 240 4.24 0.12 -2.45
C GLN A 240 5.05 -1.13 -2.82
N ARG A 241 4.35 -2.14 -3.32
CA ARG A 241 4.93 -3.31 -3.97
C ARG A 241 5.07 -3.04 -5.47
N ILE A 242 6.30 -3.08 -5.97
CA ILE A 242 6.66 -2.91 -7.38
C ILE A 242 6.87 -4.30 -7.99
N VAL A 243 6.14 -4.62 -9.05
CA VAL A 243 6.28 -5.88 -9.80
C VAL A 243 6.40 -5.56 -11.28
N LEU A 244 7.42 -6.10 -11.95
CA LEU A 244 7.60 -6.02 -13.39
C LEU A 244 7.41 -7.42 -13.98
N THR A 245 6.51 -7.56 -14.95
CA THR A 245 6.37 -8.78 -15.74
C THR A 245 6.87 -8.56 -17.16
N GLU A 246 7.28 -9.64 -17.82
CA GLU A 246 7.74 -9.65 -19.21
C GLU A 246 7.06 -10.77 -19.99
N SER A 247 6.46 -10.45 -21.13
CA SER A 247 5.90 -11.45 -22.04
C SER A 247 6.21 -11.09 -23.48
N LYS A 248 7.04 -11.92 -24.14
CA LYS A 248 7.41 -11.77 -25.56
C LYS A 248 8.03 -10.41 -25.89
N GLY A 249 8.82 -9.85 -24.98
CA GLY A 249 9.46 -8.54 -25.07
C GLY A 249 8.59 -7.36 -24.66
N GLU A 250 7.35 -7.60 -24.22
CA GLU A 250 6.46 -6.59 -23.65
C GLU A 250 6.58 -6.60 -22.12
N TYR A 251 6.90 -5.45 -21.53
CA TYR A 251 6.98 -5.29 -20.07
C TYR A 251 5.75 -4.58 -19.52
N GLN A 252 5.28 -5.05 -18.36
CA GLN A 252 4.18 -4.45 -17.60
C GLN A 252 4.64 -4.17 -16.17
N LEU A 253 4.40 -2.95 -15.70
CA LEU A 253 4.68 -2.57 -14.32
C LEU A 253 3.38 -2.53 -13.52
N PHE A 254 3.39 -3.17 -12.35
CA PHE A 254 2.30 -3.15 -11.37
C PHE A 254 2.78 -2.51 -10.07
N LEU A 255 1.95 -1.62 -9.52
CA LEU A 255 2.10 -1.06 -8.18
C LEU A 255 0.91 -1.48 -7.33
N ASN A 256 1.17 -2.22 -6.25
CA ASN A 256 0.10 -2.80 -5.40
C ASN A 256 -1.00 -3.51 -6.21
N ASN A 257 -0.60 -4.33 -7.18
CA ASN A 257 -1.48 -5.06 -8.09
C ASN A 257 -2.17 -4.23 -9.19
N ASN A 258 -2.06 -2.90 -9.19
CA ASN A 258 -2.62 -2.04 -10.24
C ASN A 258 -1.61 -1.84 -11.37
N LEU A 259 -2.01 -2.12 -12.61
CA LEU A 259 -1.17 -1.90 -13.79
C LEU A 259 -0.91 -0.39 -13.97
N GLN A 260 0.36 0.00 -14.10
CA GLN A 260 0.79 1.40 -14.27
C GLN A 260 1.27 1.74 -15.67
N PHE A 261 1.78 0.76 -16.42
CA PHE A 261 1.98 0.88 -17.85
C PHE A 261 2.23 -0.48 -18.48
N ASN A 262 2.01 -0.57 -19.79
CA ASN A 262 2.55 -1.61 -20.66
C ASN A 262 3.41 -0.96 -21.75
N THR A 263 4.66 -1.42 -21.91
CA THR A 263 5.59 -0.90 -22.93
C THR A 263 5.05 -0.96 -24.37
N LYS A 264 4.10 -1.85 -24.63
CA LYS A 264 3.43 -1.98 -25.93
C LYS A 264 2.71 -0.69 -26.33
N ASP A 265 2.04 -0.03 -25.38
CA ASP A 265 1.06 1.03 -25.64
C ASP A 265 1.15 2.26 -24.73
N GLU A 266 2.09 2.29 -23.77
CA GLU A 266 2.35 3.45 -22.90
C GLU A 266 2.54 4.75 -23.67
N TYR A 267 3.05 4.68 -24.90
CA TYR A 267 3.22 5.85 -25.75
C TYR A 267 1.89 6.57 -26.03
N ARG A 268 0.76 5.85 -26.08
CA ARG A 268 -0.57 6.47 -26.24
C ARG A 268 -0.93 7.31 -25.02
N TYR A 269 -0.66 6.78 -23.82
CA TYR A 269 -0.88 7.46 -22.55
C TYR A 269 0.03 8.68 -22.41
N HIS A 270 1.35 8.50 -22.48
CA HIS A 270 2.31 9.59 -22.21
C HIS A 270 2.29 10.68 -23.29
N GLU A 271 2.08 10.33 -24.57
CA GLU A 271 1.95 11.34 -25.62
C GLU A 271 0.70 12.22 -25.41
N VAL A 272 -0.42 11.62 -25.01
CA VAL A 272 -1.68 12.34 -24.75
C VAL A 272 -1.64 13.10 -23.44
N LEU A 273 -0.95 12.59 -22.41
CA LEU A 273 -0.74 13.32 -21.16
C LEU A 273 0.11 14.58 -21.36
N VAL A 274 1.19 14.49 -22.15
CA VAL A 274 2.24 15.54 -22.20
C VAL A 274 2.03 16.53 -23.35
N HIS A 275 1.75 16.06 -24.56
CA HIS A 275 1.84 16.93 -25.75
C HIS A 275 0.73 17.97 -25.88
N PRO A 276 -0.53 17.77 -25.44
CA PRO A 276 -1.52 18.83 -25.43
C PRO A 276 -1.04 20.07 -24.66
N ALA A 277 -0.58 19.91 -23.42
CA ALA A 277 -0.06 21.02 -22.62
C ALA A 277 1.20 21.64 -23.23
N MET A 278 2.19 20.81 -23.55
CA MET A 278 3.48 21.27 -24.06
C MET A 278 3.39 21.94 -25.44
N SER A 279 2.45 21.51 -26.30
CA SER A 279 2.27 22.08 -27.64
C SER A 279 1.50 23.40 -27.64
N MET A 280 0.62 23.62 -26.67
CA MET A 280 -0.24 24.81 -26.56
C MET A 280 0.30 25.89 -25.62
N ALA A 281 1.21 25.55 -24.71
CA ALA A 281 1.81 26.50 -23.77
C ALA A 281 2.55 27.64 -24.49
N LYS A 282 2.61 28.83 -23.89
CA LYS A 282 3.35 29.97 -24.47
C LYS A 282 4.87 29.80 -24.36
N ASP A 283 5.34 29.22 -23.25
CA ASP A 283 6.73 28.85 -22.98
C ASP A 283 6.76 27.40 -22.45
N VAL A 284 7.91 26.74 -22.53
CA VAL A 284 8.17 25.37 -22.01
C VAL A 284 9.53 25.29 -21.30
N SER A 285 10.12 26.42 -20.93
CA SER A 285 11.46 26.48 -20.36
C SER A 285 11.56 25.75 -19.02
N HIS A 286 10.56 25.91 -18.14
CA HIS A 286 10.51 25.28 -16.83
C HIS A 286 9.27 24.38 -16.73
N VAL A 287 9.50 23.08 -16.58
CA VAL A 287 8.43 22.08 -16.49
C VAL A 287 8.45 21.43 -15.11
N LEU A 288 7.28 21.27 -14.52
CA LEU A 288 7.08 20.51 -13.28
C LEU A 288 6.34 19.21 -13.60
N VAL A 289 6.82 18.09 -13.06
CA VAL A 289 6.16 16.79 -13.13
C VAL A 289 5.88 16.32 -11.71
N PHE A 290 4.62 16.05 -11.40
CA PHE A 290 4.20 15.43 -10.15
C PHE A 290 3.88 13.96 -10.39
N GLY A 291 4.45 13.06 -9.58
CA GLY A 291 4.42 11.63 -9.84
C GLY A 291 5.35 11.25 -11.00
N GLY A 292 4.94 10.28 -11.82
CA GLY A 292 5.69 9.84 -13.00
C GLY A 292 7.10 9.35 -12.69
N GLY A 293 7.31 8.70 -11.53
CA GLY A 293 8.63 8.21 -11.08
C GLY A 293 9.32 7.22 -12.01
N ASP A 294 8.62 6.70 -13.03
CA ASP A 294 9.17 5.93 -14.15
C ASP A 294 9.93 6.79 -15.19
N GLY A 295 9.63 8.09 -15.26
CA GLY A 295 10.26 9.04 -16.19
C GLY A 295 9.77 8.95 -17.63
N LEU A 296 8.72 8.20 -17.96
CA LEU A 296 8.16 8.11 -19.30
C LEU A 296 7.47 9.42 -19.71
N ALA A 297 6.76 10.10 -18.78
CA ALA A 297 6.27 11.46 -19.03
C ALA A 297 7.43 12.46 -19.26
N VAL A 298 8.51 12.36 -18.47
CA VAL A 298 9.70 13.22 -18.62
C VAL A 298 10.38 12.98 -19.97
N ARG A 299 10.44 11.73 -20.45
CA ARG A 299 10.96 11.39 -21.79
C ARG A 299 10.23 12.18 -22.89
N GLU A 300 8.91 12.31 -22.78
CA GLU A 300 8.10 13.09 -23.73
C GLU A 300 8.32 14.60 -23.59
N VAL A 301 8.46 15.10 -22.36
CA VAL A 301 8.80 16.51 -22.09
C VAL A 301 10.15 16.88 -22.71
N LEU A 302 11.17 16.03 -22.57
CA LEU A 302 12.53 16.31 -23.06
C LEU A 302 12.65 16.31 -24.59
N LYS A 303 11.62 15.88 -25.34
CA LYS A 303 11.55 16.04 -26.81
C LYS A 303 11.47 17.51 -27.24
N TYR A 304 11.06 18.42 -26.35
CA TYR A 304 10.94 19.84 -26.65
C TYR A 304 12.28 20.57 -26.44
N PRO A 305 12.90 21.15 -27.49
CA PRO A 305 14.21 21.78 -27.39
C PRO A 305 14.21 23.05 -26.52
N GLY A 306 13.04 23.67 -26.31
CA GLY A 306 12.89 24.84 -25.43
C GLY A 306 13.00 24.52 -23.94
N VAL A 307 12.94 23.24 -23.54
CA VAL A 307 13.01 22.83 -22.13
C VAL A 307 14.42 23.03 -21.57
N LYS A 308 14.51 23.86 -20.53
CA LYS A 308 15.77 24.18 -19.83
C LYS A 308 15.88 23.46 -18.49
N LYS A 309 14.76 23.26 -17.80
CA LYS A 309 14.71 22.60 -16.49
C LYS A 309 13.42 21.81 -16.35
N VAL A 310 13.54 20.58 -15.85
CA VAL A 310 12.42 19.75 -15.42
C VAL A 310 12.60 19.44 -13.94
N THR A 311 11.62 19.76 -13.11
CA THR A 311 11.56 19.29 -11.73
C THR A 311 10.57 18.14 -11.66
N LEU A 312 11.01 16.96 -11.25
CA LEU A 312 10.13 15.81 -10.99
C LEU A 312 10.02 15.60 -9.49
N VAL A 313 8.78 15.51 -8.99
CA VAL A 313 8.47 15.29 -7.56
C VAL A 313 7.67 14.02 -7.42
N ASP A 314 8.30 12.98 -6.89
CA ASP A 314 7.68 11.68 -6.65
C ASP A 314 7.90 11.25 -5.20
N LEU A 315 6.95 10.53 -4.61
CA LEU A 315 7.06 10.13 -3.21
C LEU A 315 8.09 9.01 -3.00
N ASP A 316 8.23 8.10 -3.96
CA ASP A 316 8.94 6.84 -3.78
C ASP A 316 10.36 6.89 -4.38
N GLU A 317 11.35 7.06 -3.51
CA GLU A 317 12.77 6.99 -3.89
C GLU A 317 13.14 5.63 -4.51
N GLY A 318 12.51 4.54 -4.06
CA GLY A 318 12.74 3.21 -4.63
C GLY A 318 12.31 3.13 -6.10
N MET A 319 11.21 3.79 -6.45
CA MET A 319 10.70 3.86 -7.83
C MET A 319 11.64 4.68 -8.73
N THR A 320 11.97 5.90 -8.33
CA THR A 320 12.84 6.79 -9.13
C THR A 320 14.26 6.23 -9.29
N LYS A 321 14.88 5.69 -8.22
CA LYS A 321 16.19 5.03 -8.33
C LYS A 321 16.18 3.83 -9.25
N LEU A 322 15.11 3.03 -9.21
CA LEU A 322 14.96 1.88 -10.08
C LEU A 322 14.99 2.31 -11.56
N PHE A 323 14.27 3.37 -11.92
CA PHE A 323 14.24 3.92 -13.28
C PHE A 323 15.43 4.80 -13.66
N GLN A 324 16.34 5.07 -12.72
CA GLN A 324 17.64 5.71 -12.98
C GLN A 324 18.78 4.72 -13.18
N THR A 325 18.71 3.54 -12.55
CA THR A 325 19.86 2.62 -12.43
C THR A 325 19.69 1.28 -13.12
N ASN A 326 18.46 0.80 -13.31
CA ASN A 326 18.21 -0.48 -13.97
C ASN A 326 18.26 -0.30 -15.50
N GLU A 327 19.24 -0.92 -16.17
CA GLU A 327 19.50 -0.73 -17.62
C GLU A 327 18.27 -0.98 -18.49
N LEU A 328 17.47 -2.00 -18.17
CA LEU A 328 16.24 -2.32 -18.91
C LEU A 328 15.23 -1.17 -18.82
N LEU A 329 14.93 -0.70 -17.61
CA LEU A 329 13.95 0.38 -17.40
C LEU A 329 14.45 1.73 -17.90
N VAL A 330 15.76 1.99 -17.74
CA VAL A 330 16.45 3.16 -18.32
C VAL A 330 16.34 3.16 -19.85
N SER A 331 16.38 1.99 -20.50
CA SER A 331 16.19 1.91 -21.95
C SER A 331 14.78 2.35 -22.39
N HIS A 332 13.75 2.07 -21.59
CA HIS A 332 12.35 2.44 -21.88
C HIS A 332 12.05 3.93 -21.64
N ASN A 333 12.60 4.52 -20.58
CA ASN A 333 12.51 5.97 -20.34
C ASN A 333 13.58 6.77 -21.11
N LYS A 334 14.48 6.09 -21.82
CA LYS A 334 15.60 6.66 -22.60
C LYS A 334 16.55 7.53 -21.78
N GLY A 335 16.77 7.14 -20.52
CA GLY A 335 17.61 7.88 -19.59
C GLY A 335 17.06 9.25 -19.20
N SER A 336 15.75 9.48 -19.33
CA SER A 336 15.12 10.77 -19.07
C SER A 336 15.42 11.29 -17.66
N LEU A 337 15.37 10.42 -16.64
CA LEU A 337 15.66 10.79 -15.25
C LEU A 337 17.15 11.10 -14.96
N ASN A 338 18.03 10.79 -15.92
CA ASN A 338 19.47 11.05 -15.83
C ASN A 338 19.91 12.24 -16.71
N ASP A 339 18.99 12.88 -17.44
CA ASP A 339 19.28 14.07 -18.24
C ASP A 339 19.66 15.25 -17.33
N ALA A 340 20.69 16.00 -17.69
CA ALA A 340 21.23 17.10 -16.88
C ALA A 340 20.22 18.23 -16.61
N ARG A 341 19.13 18.30 -17.39
CA ARG A 341 18.03 19.26 -17.20
C ARG A 341 17.03 18.80 -16.12
N VAL A 342 17.08 17.55 -15.69
CA VAL A 342 16.10 16.94 -14.79
C VAL A 342 16.60 16.94 -13.35
N LYS A 343 15.77 17.43 -12.44
CA LYS A 343 15.98 17.34 -11.00
C LYS A 343 14.87 16.50 -10.38
N VAL A 344 15.23 15.31 -9.88
CA VAL A 344 14.34 14.44 -9.12
C VAL A 344 14.33 14.87 -7.65
N ILE A 345 13.13 14.97 -7.07
CA ILE A 345 12.90 15.28 -5.66
C ILE A 345 11.99 14.19 -5.08
N ASN A 346 12.50 13.44 -4.10
CA ASN A 346 11.73 12.39 -3.44
C ASN A 346 10.99 12.90 -2.21
N GLN A 347 9.80 13.47 -2.40
CA GLN A 347 8.96 14.05 -1.36
C GLN A 347 7.47 13.94 -1.71
N ASP A 348 6.60 14.03 -0.70
CA ASP A 348 5.15 14.15 -0.92
C ASP A 348 4.82 15.41 -1.73
N ALA A 349 4.19 15.22 -2.89
CA ALA A 349 3.88 16.29 -3.84
C ALA A 349 3.06 17.43 -3.22
N PHE A 350 2.08 17.12 -2.36
CA PHE A 350 1.22 18.12 -1.75
C PHE A 350 1.95 18.92 -0.67
N ILE A 351 2.84 18.28 0.10
CA ILE A 351 3.69 18.97 1.08
C ILE A 351 4.72 19.85 0.35
N TRP A 352 5.37 19.31 -0.68
CA TRP A 352 6.40 20.02 -1.43
C TRP A 352 5.82 21.25 -2.13
N ALA A 353 4.65 21.13 -2.79
CA ALA A 353 4.01 22.22 -3.53
C ALA A 353 3.74 23.46 -2.66
N LYS A 354 3.41 23.26 -1.37
CA LYS A 354 3.19 24.37 -0.42
C LYS A 354 4.45 25.17 -0.09
N SER A 355 5.62 24.55 -0.20
CA SER A 355 6.91 25.16 0.18
C SER A 355 7.74 25.62 -1.01
N ALA A 356 7.46 25.08 -2.20
CA ALA A 356 8.12 25.45 -3.44
C ALA A 356 7.83 26.91 -3.80
N LYS A 357 8.85 27.58 -4.37
CA LYS A 357 8.80 29.01 -4.74
C LYS A 357 9.07 29.26 -6.21
N GLU A 358 9.53 28.25 -6.94
CA GLU A 358 9.80 28.36 -8.36
C GLU A 358 8.50 28.34 -9.15
N LYS A 359 8.46 29.10 -10.25
CA LYS A 359 7.34 29.12 -11.17
C LYS A 359 7.62 28.26 -12.39
N TYR A 360 6.58 27.64 -12.92
CA TYR A 360 6.66 26.72 -14.04
C TYR A 360 5.74 27.16 -15.18
N ASP A 361 6.19 26.91 -16.41
CA ASP A 361 5.46 27.24 -17.64
C ASP A 361 4.49 26.13 -18.01
N VAL A 362 4.85 24.88 -17.68
CA VAL A 362 4.00 23.69 -17.85
C VAL A 362 4.09 22.82 -16.62
N MET A 363 2.96 22.24 -16.20
CA MET A 363 2.88 21.24 -15.15
C MET A 363 2.21 19.97 -15.69
N ILE A 364 2.80 18.80 -15.43
CA ILE A 364 2.25 17.50 -15.75
C ILE A 364 2.00 16.75 -14.45
N ILE A 365 0.79 16.24 -14.26
CA ILE A 365 0.37 15.56 -13.04
C ILE A 365 0.03 14.10 -13.40
N ASP A 366 0.95 13.21 -13.05
CA ASP A 366 0.95 11.79 -13.40
C ASP A 366 0.94 10.94 -12.12
N PHE A 367 -0.11 11.14 -11.33
CA PHE A 367 -0.32 10.36 -10.12
C PHE A 367 -1.02 9.04 -10.42
N PRO A 368 -0.79 7.99 -9.61
CA PRO A 368 -1.62 6.81 -9.63
C PRO A 368 -3.09 7.15 -9.32
N ASP A 369 -3.98 6.29 -9.76
CA ASP A 369 -5.42 6.43 -9.52
C ASP A 369 -5.77 6.54 -8.02
N PRO A 370 -6.84 7.28 -7.67
CA PRO A 370 -7.18 7.66 -6.29
C PRO A 370 -7.78 6.52 -5.45
N SER A 371 -7.14 5.35 -5.45
CA SER A 371 -7.63 4.10 -4.82
C SER A 371 -7.54 4.05 -3.29
N ASN A 372 -7.10 5.13 -2.66
CA ASN A 372 -7.05 5.29 -1.20
C ASN A 372 -6.94 6.77 -0.83
N TYR A 373 -7.20 7.10 0.43
CA TYR A 373 -7.15 8.47 0.95
C TYR A 373 -5.78 9.17 0.85
N SER A 374 -4.67 8.41 0.76
CA SER A 374 -3.34 9.02 0.59
C SER A 374 -3.12 9.52 -0.85
N LEU A 375 -3.75 8.88 -1.84
CA LEU A 375 -3.79 9.33 -3.23
C LEU A 375 -4.93 10.33 -3.47
N GLY A 376 -6.11 10.07 -2.89
CA GLY A 376 -7.29 10.93 -3.00
C GLY A 376 -7.05 12.38 -2.58
N LYS A 377 -6.19 12.61 -1.57
CA LYS A 377 -5.79 13.97 -1.14
C LYS A 377 -5.12 14.78 -2.27
N LEU A 378 -4.44 14.13 -3.21
CA LEU A 378 -3.73 14.73 -4.34
C LEU A 378 -4.69 15.20 -5.45
N TYR A 379 -5.97 14.86 -5.36
CA TYR A 379 -7.01 15.28 -6.30
C TYR A 379 -8.02 16.22 -5.65
N THR A 380 -7.66 16.87 -4.54
CA THR A 380 -8.56 17.77 -3.79
C THR A 380 -8.45 19.20 -4.27
N THR A 381 -9.49 20.01 -4.02
CA THR A 381 -9.42 21.47 -4.21
C THR A 381 -8.21 22.10 -3.52
N SER A 382 -7.83 21.62 -2.33
CA SER A 382 -6.67 22.12 -1.58
C SER A 382 -5.34 21.82 -2.28
N PHE A 383 -5.21 20.66 -2.95
CA PHE A 383 -4.03 20.38 -3.77
C PHE A 383 -3.99 21.30 -4.99
N TYR A 384 -5.08 21.41 -5.75
CA TYR A 384 -5.12 22.29 -6.92
C TYR A 384 -4.88 23.78 -6.58
N GLN A 385 -5.40 24.27 -5.44
CA GLN A 385 -5.10 25.61 -4.93
C GLN A 385 -3.61 25.80 -4.62
N SER A 386 -2.93 24.74 -4.17
CA SER A 386 -1.49 24.80 -3.89
C SER A 386 -0.62 24.96 -5.14
N LEU A 387 -1.19 24.76 -6.35
CA LEU A 387 -0.50 24.99 -7.61
C LEU A 387 -0.40 26.48 -7.98
N LEU A 388 -1.38 27.30 -7.58
CA LEU A 388 -1.46 28.73 -7.96
C LEU A 388 -0.16 29.52 -7.74
N PRO A 389 0.56 29.40 -6.60
CA PRO A 389 1.82 30.11 -6.37
C PRO A 389 2.96 29.67 -7.30
N LEU A 390 2.88 28.45 -7.83
CA LEU A 390 3.87 27.84 -8.73
C LEU A 390 3.59 28.18 -10.21
N MET A 391 2.47 28.85 -10.51
CA MET A 391 2.08 29.17 -11.88
C MET A 391 2.62 30.55 -12.32
N THR A 392 3.10 30.61 -13.54
CA THR A 392 3.08 31.84 -14.35
C THR A 392 1.65 32.16 -14.82
N PRO A 393 1.35 33.40 -15.27
CA PRO A 393 0.03 33.73 -15.82
C PRO A 393 -0.41 32.87 -17.01
N TYR A 394 0.50 32.19 -17.71
CA TYR A 394 0.22 31.40 -18.92
C TYR A 394 0.47 29.90 -18.73
N THR A 395 0.53 29.44 -17.47
CA THR A 395 0.88 28.05 -17.16
C THR A 395 -0.17 27.11 -17.71
N MET A 396 0.28 26.07 -18.43
CA MET A 396 -0.58 24.97 -18.86
C MET A 396 -0.40 23.79 -17.91
N VAL A 397 -1.51 23.19 -17.48
CA VAL A 397 -1.47 22.01 -16.60
C VAL A 397 -2.24 20.86 -17.22
N SER A 398 -1.62 19.69 -17.28
CA SER A 398 -2.25 18.44 -17.69
C SER A 398 -2.26 17.46 -16.53
N VAL A 399 -3.37 16.75 -16.34
CA VAL A 399 -3.52 15.75 -15.28
C VAL A 399 -4.25 14.52 -15.81
N GLN A 400 -3.81 13.33 -15.40
CA GLN A 400 -4.52 12.07 -15.63
C GLN A 400 -5.73 11.99 -14.68
N THR A 401 -6.89 11.52 -15.17
CA THR A 401 -8.14 11.56 -14.42
C THR A 401 -8.94 10.25 -14.49
N THR A 402 -8.26 9.10 -14.49
CA THR A 402 -8.85 7.74 -14.59
C THR A 402 -9.75 7.54 -15.83
N SER A 403 -10.50 6.45 -15.89
CA SER A 403 -11.35 6.11 -17.04
C SER A 403 -12.70 6.81 -17.02
N PRO A 404 -13.08 7.58 -18.07
CA PRO A 404 -14.43 8.14 -18.19
C PRO A 404 -15.49 7.09 -18.56
N TYR A 405 -15.08 5.88 -18.97
CA TYR A 405 -15.99 4.80 -19.31
C TYR A 405 -16.21 3.83 -18.15
N PHE A 406 -15.12 3.40 -17.50
CA PHE A 406 -15.18 2.46 -16.37
C PHE A 406 -15.47 3.15 -15.04
N ALA A 407 -15.04 4.40 -14.87
CA ALA A 407 -15.22 5.18 -13.64
C ALA A 407 -15.70 6.61 -13.94
N PRO A 408 -16.87 6.78 -14.60
CA PRO A 408 -17.35 8.08 -15.06
C PRO A 408 -17.53 9.08 -13.91
N LYS A 409 -18.05 8.68 -12.74
CA LYS A 409 -18.19 9.60 -11.60
C LYS A 409 -16.83 10.03 -11.08
N SER A 410 -15.86 9.12 -10.99
CA SER A 410 -14.50 9.44 -10.59
C SER A 410 -13.85 10.45 -11.55
N TYR A 411 -13.94 10.20 -12.85
CA TYR A 411 -13.44 11.09 -13.89
C TYR A 411 -14.04 12.50 -13.79
N TRP A 412 -15.38 12.60 -13.80
CA TRP A 412 -16.07 13.89 -13.76
C TRP A 412 -15.95 14.57 -12.39
N CYS A 413 -15.83 13.83 -11.29
CA CYS A 413 -15.51 14.39 -9.97
C CYS A 413 -14.16 15.12 -9.99
N ILE A 414 -13.14 14.54 -10.60
CA ILE A 414 -11.83 15.20 -10.76
C ILE A 414 -11.97 16.45 -11.62
N HIS A 415 -12.66 16.36 -12.76
CA HIS A 415 -12.93 17.51 -13.64
C HIS A 415 -13.62 18.67 -12.90
N GLU A 416 -14.73 18.42 -12.21
CA GLU A 416 -15.48 19.46 -11.47
C GLU A 416 -14.66 20.03 -10.31
N THR A 417 -13.85 19.19 -9.66
CA THR A 417 -12.94 19.63 -8.59
C THR A 417 -11.87 20.59 -9.11
N ILE A 418 -11.28 20.30 -10.27
CA ILE A 418 -10.34 21.21 -10.95
C ILE A 418 -11.07 22.49 -11.35
N THR A 419 -12.24 22.37 -11.98
CA THR A 419 -13.03 23.50 -12.50
C THR A 419 -13.42 24.50 -11.40
N THR A 420 -13.64 24.00 -10.17
CA THR A 420 -13.90 24.84 -8.99
C THR A 420 -12.73 25.79 -8.67
N VAL A 421 -11.48 25.38 -8.97
CA VAL A 421 -10.27 26.20 -8.74
C VAL A 421 -9.83 26.92 -10.02
N PHE A 422 -9.96 26.26 -11.17
CA PHE A 422 -9.54 26.72 -12.48
C PHE A 422 -10.73 26.63 -13.47
N PRO A 423 -11.55 27.70 -13.60
CA PRO A 423 -12.72 27.66 -14.47
C PRO A 423 -12.41 27.43 -15.96
N ASN A 424 -11.16 27.67 -16.41
CA ASN A 424 -10.71 27.30 -17.75
C ASN A 424 -10.10 25.89 -17.75
N THR A 425 -10.97 24.88 -17.76
CA THR A 425 -10.63 23.46 -17.78
C THR A 425 -11.30 22.77 -18.95
N VAL A 426 -10.60 21.84 -19.61
CA VAL A 426 -11.15 20.99 -20.67
C VAL A 426 -10.84 19.51 -20.39
N ALA A 427 -11.89 18.70 -20.43
CA ALA A 427 -11.86 17.25 -20.38
C ALA A 427 -11.43 16.66 -21.73
N TYR A 428 -10.60 15.62 -21.72
CA TYR A 428 -10.26 14.84 -22.91
C TYR A 428 -9.93 13.38 -22.55
N HIS A 429 -9.96 12.48 -23.53
CA HIS A 429 -9.71 11.06 -23.32
C HIS A 429 -9.09 10.38 -24.54
N THR A 430 -8.61 9.16 -24.34
CA THR A 430 -8.18 8.27 -25.42
C THR A 430 -8.26 6.81 -24.98
N TYR A 431 -8.48 5.91 -25.93
CA TYR A 431 -8.25 4.49 -25.72
C TYR A 431 -6.75 4.16 -25.56
N VAL A 432 -6.38 3.51 -24.46
CA VAL A 432 -5.08 2.90 -24.18
C VAL A 432 -5.31 1.39 -24.01
N PRO A 433 -4.90 0.52 -24.96
CA PRO A 433 -5.31 -0.89 -24.98
C PRO A 433 -5.15 -1.67 -23.67
N SER A 434 -4.11 -1.39 -22.87
CA SER A 434 -3.87 -2.04 -21.59
C SER A 434 -4.77 -1.54 -20.46
N PHE A 435 -5.31 -0.33 -20.57
CA PHE A 435 -6.18 0.31 -19.56
C PHE A 435 -7.64 0.42 -20.00
N GLY A 436 -7.91 0.30 -21.29
CA GLY A 436 -9.15 0.68 -21.94
C GLY A 436 -9.25 2.19 -22.18
N GLU A 437 -10.46 2.76 -22.10
CA GLU A 437 -10.64 4.22 -22.23
C GLU A 437 -10.03 4.94 -21.04
N TRP A 438 -9.14 5.91 -21.30
CA TRP A 438 -8.43 6.66 -20.27
C TRP A 438 -8.58 8.16 -20.45
N GLY A 439 -8.75 8.84 -19.34
CA GLY A 439 -9.14 10.23 -19.27
C GLY A 439 -8.07 11.15 -18.71
N PHE A 440 -8.17 12.41 -19.12
CA PHE A 440 -7.30 13.50 -18.73
C PHE A 440 -8.07 14.83 -18.63
N CYS A 441 -7.48 15.80 -17.94
CA CYS A 441 -7.92 17.20 -17.93
C CYS A 441 -6.75 18.14 -18.26
N LEU A 442 -7.04 19.17 -19.05
CA LEU A 442 -6.11 20.24 -19.40
C LEU A 442 -6.69 21.55 -18.89
N PHE A 443 -5.91 22.34 -18.14
CA PHE A 443 -6.40 23.58 -17.56
C PHE A 443 -5.32 24.66 -17.45
N SER A 444 -5.78 25.91 -17.26
CA SER A 444 -4.92 27.08 -17.09
C SER A 444 -5.57 28.11 -16.16
N ALA A 445 -4.74 28.93 -15.51
CA ALA A 445 -5.21 30.11 -14.80
C ALA A 445 -5.58 31.26 -15.77
N ASP A 446 -5.11 31.20 -17.02
CA ASP A 446 -5.45 32.16 -18.08
C ASP A 446 -6.84 31.85 -18.66
N MET A 447 -7.84 32.66 -18.32
CA MET A 447 -9.20 32.53 -18.86
C MET A 447 -9.30 32.83 -20.36
N THR A 448 -8.26 33.43 -20.97
CA THR A 448 -8.23 33.72 -22.41
C THR A 448 -7.62 32.59 -23.24
N GLN A 449 -7.03 31.59 -22.59
CA GLN A 449 -6.37 30.47 -23.27
C GLN A 449 -7.40 29.62 -24.02
N GLN A 450 -7.20 29.52 -25.33
CA GLN A 450 -8.01 28.66 -26.21
C GLN A 450 -7.27 27.34 -26.46
N PHE A 451 -7.76 26.23 -25.92
CA PHE A 451 -7.20 24.87 -26.04
C PHE A 451 -7.30 24.26 -27.45
N LYS A 452 -6.99 25.05 -28.47
CA LYS A 452 -7.03 24.66 -29.90
C LYS A 452 -5.78 25.09 -30.65
N ARG A 453 -5.06 26.11 -30.15
CA ARG A 453 -3.90 26.67 -30.86
C ARG A 453 -2.63 25.93 -30.49
N VAL A 454 -2.08 25.19 -31.46
CA VAL A 454 -0.76 24.56 -31.36
C VAL A 454 0.32 25.60 -31.63
N ALA A 455 1.12 25.92 -30.61
CA ALA A 455 2.23 26.86 -30.69
C ALA A 455 3.53 26.19 -31.16
N ARG A 456 3.70 24.89 -30.90
CA ARG A 456 4.90 24.14 -31.26
C ARG A 456 4.60 22.66 -31.52
N ARG A 457 5.39 22.03 -32.37
CA ARG A 457 5.32 20.60 -32.72
C ARG A 457 6.69 19.95 -32.51
N VAL A 458 6.68 18.65 -32.27
CA VAL A 458 7.85 17.78 -32.19
C VAL A 458 7.66 16.64 -33.19
N ASP A 459 8.75 16.18 -33.78
CA ASP A 459 8.70 15.12 -34.78
C ASP A 459 8.59 13.73 -34.14
N LYS A 460 8.14 12.75 -34.93
CA LYS A 460 8.17 11.31 -34.59
C LYS A 460 7.31 10.92 -33.36
N LEU A 461 6.17 11.56 -33.19
CA LEU A 461 5.12 11.05 -32.32
C LEU A 461 4.48 9.80 -32.95
N ARG A 462 4.13 8.83 -32.11
CA ARG A 462 3.55 7.54 -32.53
C ARG A 462 2.03 7.56 -32.52
N TYR A 463 1.42 8.44 -31.73
CA TYR A 463 -0.01 8.50 -31.50
C TYR A 463 -0.59 9.91 -31.60
N TYR A 464 -0.08 10.87 -30.81
CA TYR A 464 -0.66 12.20 -30.77
C TYR A 464 -0.37 12.96 -32.08
N ASN A 465 -1.44 13.43 -32.72
CA ASN A 465 -1.42 14.01 -34.07
C ASN A 465 -1.66 15.54 -34.10
N TYR A 466 -1.74 16.18 -32.93
CA TYR A 466 -2.09 17.61 -32.76
C TYR A 466 -3.54 18.00 -33.09
N HIS A 467 -4.44 17.04 -33.34
CA HIS A 467 -5.88 17.28 -33.49
C HIS A 467 -6.59 17.13 -32.14
N PHE A 468 -6.29 18.02 -31.19
CA PHE A 468 -6.78 17.91 -29.81
C PHE A 468 -8.32 17.82 -29.71
N GLY A 469 -9.06 18.45 -30.64
CA GLY A 469 -10.53 18.37 -30.66
C GLY A 469 -11.08 16.95 -30.77
N GLU A 470 -10.36 16.02 -31.43
CA GLU A 470 -10.76 14.61 -31.53
C GLU A 470 -10.76 13.90 -30.17
N LEU A 471 -9.95 14.37 -29.23
CA LEU A 471 -9.84 13.79 -27.88
C LEU A 471 -10.89 14.35 -26.91
N THR A 472 -11.62 15.40 -27.30
CA THR A 472 -12.59 16.10 -26.43
C THR A 472 -14.03 15.65 -26.66
N GLU A 473 -14.26 14.65 -27.52
CA GLU A 473 -15.59 14.16 -27.91
C GLU A 473 -16.02 12.99 -27.01
N PHE A 474 -16.92 13.25 -26.05
CA PHE A 474 -17.43 12.23 -25.13
C PHE A 474 -18.80 11.69 -25.55
N PRO A 475 -18.91 10.37 -25.80
CA PRO A 475 -20.19 9.66 -25.88
C PRO A 475 -21.07 9.84 -24.63
N ALA A 476 -22.36 9.59 -24.76
CA ALA A 476 -23.33 9.81 -23.68
C ALA A 476 -23.11 8.89 -22.46
N ASP A 477 -22.60 7.68 -22.69
CA ASP A 477 -22.29 6.68 -21.66
C ASP A 477 -20.97 6.95 -20.91
N MET A 478 -20.16 7.90 -21.39
CA MET A 478 -18.94 8.37 -20.70
C MET A 478 -19.19 9.62 -19.84
N ARG A 479 -20.45 10.05 -19.69
CA ARG A 479 -20.82 11.24 -18.92
C ARG A 479 -21.43 10.86 -17.58
N ALA A 480 -21.08 11.62 -16.54
CA ALA A 480 -21.74 11.55 -15.25
C ALA A 480 -22.17 12.94 -14.81
N ASP A 481 -23.46 13.07 -14.47
CA ASP A 481 -24.01 14.28 -13.88
C ASP A 481 -24.01 14.18 -12.34
N HIS A 482 -24.11 15.33 -11.68
CA HIS A 482 -24.29 15.43 -10.22
C HIS A 482 -23.17 14.79 -9.37
N VAL A 483 -21.92 14.94 -9.79
CA VAL A 483 -20.74 14.57 -9.00
C VAL A 483 -20.45 15.59 -7.90
N GLU A 484 -20.03 15.11 -6.74
CA GLU A 484 -19.57 15.98 -5.65
C GLU A 484 -18.13 16.47 -5.86
N ILE A 485 -17.82 17.65 -5.34
CA ILE A 485 -16.46 18.20 -5.33
C ILE A 485 -15.58 17.47 -4.30
N ASN A 486 -14.42 17.00 -4.73
CA ASN A 486 -13.43 16.35 -3.89
C ASN A 486 -12.64 17.36 -3.06
N ARG A 487 -12.81 17.30 -1.74
CA ARG A 487 -12.15 18.16 -0.75
C ARG A 487 -11.39 17.30 0.25
N LEU A 488 -10.47 17.93 0.99
CA LEU A 488 -9.63 17.22 1.94
C LEU A 488 -10.42 16.57 3.09
N ASP A 489 -11.58 17.12 3.44
CA ASP A 489 -12.46 16.66 4.52
C ASP A 489 -13.41 15.53 4.09
N ASN A 490 -13.94 15.56 2.86
CA ASN A 490 -14.88 14.52 2.39
C ASN A 490 -14.20 13.37 1.63
N GLN A 491 -13.13 13.67 0.87
CA GLN A 491 -12.43 12.75 -0.03
C GLN A 491 -13.36 11.81 -0.82
N ILE A 492 -14.46 12.37 -1.37
CA ILE A 492 -15.52 11.61 -2.03
C ILE A 492 -15.03 10.79 -3.23
N LEU A 493 -13.96 11.26 -3.88
CA LEU A 493 -13.35 10.60 -5.04
C LEU A 493 -12.94 9.14 -4.73
N VAL A 494 -12.40 8.87 -3.55
CA VAL A 494 -11.98 7.51 -3.15
C VAL A 494 -13.20 6.57 -3.11
N ARG A 495 -14.35 7.08 -2.66
CA ARG A 495 -15.60 6.29 -2.61
C ARG A 495 -16.15 6.02 -4.00
N TYR A 496 -16.19 7.03 -4.87
CA TYR A 496 -16.61 6.83 -6.26
C TYR A 496 -15.71 5.83 -6.97
N PHE A 497 -14.39 5.93 -6.76
CA PHE A 497 -13.43 5.01 -7.34
C PHE A 497 -13.69 3.57 -6.89
N ASP A 498 -13.80 3.33 -5.59
CA ASP A 498 -14.08 1.99 -5.05
C ASP A 498 -15.44 1.43 -5.52
N GLU A 499 -16.49 2.26 -5.57
CA GLU A 499 -17.83 1.85 -6.02
C GLU A 499 -17.91 1.50 -7.51
N GLU A 500 -17.09 2.15 -8.35
CA GLU A 500 -17.08 1.95 -9.80
C GLU A 500 -16.20 0.76 -10.19
N TRP A 501 -14.98 0.70 -9.66
CA TRP A 501 -14.04 -0.37 -9.97
C TRP A 501 -14.37 -1.71 -9.31
N SER A 502 -15.17 -1.73 -8.24
CA SER A 502 -15.65 -3.00 -7.66
C SER A 502 -16.73 -3.72 -8.48
N LYS A 503 -17.26 -3.09 -9.53
CA LYS A 503 -18.29 -3.67 -10.42
C LYS A 503 -17.72 -4.34 -11.67
N ILE A 504 -16.43 -4.15 -11.91
CA ILE A 504 -15.66 -4.67 -13.05
C ILE A 504 -14.88 -5.88 -12.58
#